data_AF-A0A7G8XCU3-F1
#
_entry.id   AF-A0A7G8XCU3-F1
#
_cell.length_a   1.000
_cell.length_b   1.000
_cell.length_c   1.000
_cell.angle_alpha   90.00
_cell.angle_beta   90.00
_cell.angle_gamma   90.00
#
_symmetry.space_group_name_H-M   'P 1'
#
loop_
_entity.id
_entity.type
_entity.pdbx_description
1 polymer ?
#
loop_
_entity_poly.entity_id
_entity_poly.type
_entity_poly.pdbx_seq_one_letter_code
_entity_poly.pdbx_strand_id
1 'polypeptide(L)'
;MDVGAKGTDKNITQGARYGERKISDETYAKLRRASPSSKIQKEVNKNIDDIIGTEDFALPGKIIEKKLHADHIVSLEKIARLEGFETLTYQQQKEIANFVENFKGLSEAANTSKGSKSFADWNIYKKENILVNPVFREKMILKEKELEIEIQKMTDEFNRINKKE
;
A
#
# COMPACT_ATOMS: atom_id res chain seq x y z
N MET A 1 18.24 47.68 16.81
CA MET A 1 17.77 46.95 15.62
C MET A 1 18.81 45.90 15.32
N ASP A 2 18.56 44.65 15.67
CA ASP A 2 18.93 43.55 14.79
C ASP A 2 18.06 42.34 15.13
N VAL A 3 17.62 41.67 14.08
CA VAL A 3 16.39 40.86 14.01
C VAL A 3 16.63 39.43 14.49
N GLY A 4 15.74 38.97 15.37
CA GLY A 4 15.68 37.60 15.84
C GLY A 4 15.61 36.62 14.68
N ALA A 5 16.49 35.61 14.74
CA ALA A 5 16.53 34.49 13.83
C ALA A 5 15.15 33.84 13.73
N LYS A 6 14.55 33.92 12.54
CA LYS A 6 13.34 33.20 12.17
C LYS A 6 13.61 31.71 12.37
N GLY A 7 12.84 31.09 13.26
CA GLY A 7 12.73 29.65 13.38
C GLY A 7 12.40 29.09 12.01
N THR A 8 13.36 28.37 11.43
CA THR A 8 13.13 27.57 10.24
C THR A 8 12.19 26.45 10.65
N ASP A 9 10.92 26.53 10.23
CA ASP A 9 10.00 25.40 10.26
C ASP A 9 10.63 24.26 9.44
N LYS A 10 11.33 23.37 10.15
CA LYS A 10 11.79 22.11 9.63
C LYS A 10 10.55 21.23 9.43
N ASN A 11 9.86 21.40 8.30
CA ASN A 11 9.07 20.31 7.73
C ASN A 11 10.05 19.21 7.28
N ILE A 12 10.65 18.51 8.25
CA ILE A 12 11.23 17.21 8.01
C ILE A 12 10.04 16.34 7.63
N THR A 13 9.95 15.92 6.38
CA THR A 13 9.08 14.81 5.99
C THR A 13 9.57 13.58 6.75
N GLN A 14 9.08 13.42 7.98
CA GLN A 14 9.39 12.27 8.81
C GLN A 14 8.82 11.05 8.07
N GLY A 15 9.66 10.05 7.82
CA GLY A 15 9.25 8.82 7.15
C GLY A 15 8.17 8.07 7.93
N ALA A 16 7.64 6.99 7.35
CA ALA A 16 6.78 6.07 8.09
C ALA A 16 7.49 5.52 9.33
N ARG A 17 6.77 5.47 10.44
CA ARG A 17 7.29 5.03 11.74
C ARG A 17 6.64 3.71 12.08
N TYR A 18 7.45 2.65 12.06
CA TYR A 18 6.99 1.30 12.33
C TYR A 18 7.39 0.83 13.72
N GLY A 19 6.49 0.12 14.38
CA GLY A 19 6.74 -0.63 15.60
C GLY A 19 6.14 -2.03 15.53
N GLU A 20 5.89 -2.61 16.70
CA GLU A 20 5.06 -3.80 16.79
C GLU A 20 3.60 -3.48 16.41
N ARG A 21 2.86 -4.48 15.93
CA ARG A 21 1.43 -4.33 15.66
C ARG A 21 0.70 -4.23 16.99
N LYS A 22 0.06 -3.09 17.25
CA LYS A 22 -0.64 -2.80 18.52
C LYS A 22 -2.16 -2.98 18.46
N ILE A 23 -2.73 -3.20 17.28
CA ILE A 23 -4.14 -3.61 17.16
C ILE A 23 -4.30 -5.11 17.45
N SER A 24 -5.45 -5.51 17.97
CA SER A 24 -5.75 -6.93 18.23
C SER A 24 -5.85 -7.76 16.95
N ASP A 25 -5.68 -9.08 17.08
CA ASP A 25 -5.90 -10.03 15.99
C ASP A 25 -7.31 -9.98 15.42
N GLU A 26 -8.31 -9.78 16.29
CA GLU A 26 -9.70 -9.64 15.86
C GLU A 26 -9.89 -8.40 14.99
N THR A 27 -9.36 -7.24 15.42
CA THR A 27 -9.43 -5.99 14.66
C THR A 27 -8.70 -6.13 13.33
N TYR A 28 -7.51 -6.72 13.32
CA TYR A 28 -6.77 -6.99 12.10
C TYR A 28 -7.52 -7.92 11.14
N ALA A 29 -8.08 -9.03 11.64
CA ALA A 29 -8.87 -9.95 10.84
C ALA A 29 -10.13 -9.27 10.28
N LYS A 30 -10.73 -8.36 11.04
CA LYS A 30 -11.88 -7.55 10.60
C LYS A 30 -11.48 -6.60 9.46
N LEU A 31 -10.33 -5.91 9.57
CA LEU A 31 -9.77 -5.08 8.49
C LEU A 31 -9.43 -5.91 7.25
N ARG A 32 -8.81 -7.08 7.43
CA ARG A 32 -8.46 -8.01 6.36
C ARG A 32 -9.68 -8.50 5.57
N ARG A 33 -10.82 -8.72 6.24
CA ARG A 33 -12.10 -9.02 5.58
C ARG A 33 -12.72 -7.82 4.87
N ALA A 34 -12.42 -6.61 5.34
CA ALA A 34 -12.95 -5.37 4.81
C ALA A 34 -12.09 -4.72 3.70
N SER A 35 -10.94 -5.31 3.37
CA SER A 35 -9.99 -4.78 2.38
C SER A 35 -9.31 -5.90 1.58
N PRO A 36 -9.22 -5.80 0.24
CA PRO A 36 -9.67 -4.68 -0.59
C PRO A 36 -11.21 -4.59 -0.67
N SER A 37 -11.75 -3.37 -0.64
CA SER A 37 -13.19 -3.16 -0.81
C SER A 37 -13.64 -3.39 -2.26
N SER A 38 -14.94 -3.57 -2.47
CA SER A 38 -15.52 -3.71 -3.82
C SER A 38 -15.25 -2.51 -4.72
N LYS A 39 -15.13 -1.29 -4.14
CA LYS A 39 -14.74 -0.08 -4.87
C LYS A 39 -13.31 -0.22 -5.42
N ILE A 40 -12.38 -0.68 -4.60
CA ILE A 40 -10.98 -0.91 -5.02
C ILE A 40 -10.92 -1.98 -6.12
N GLN A 41 -11.65 -3.08 -5.96
CA GLN A 41 -11.67 -4.15 -6.97
C GLN A 41 -12.20 -3.65 -8.32
N LYS A 42 -13.17 -2.73 -8.32
CA LYS A 42 -13.65 -2.08 -9.55
C LYS A 42 -12.61 -1.12 -10.11
N GLU A 43 -11.95 -0.33 -9.27
CA GLU A 43 -10.97 0.67 -9.71
C GLU A 43 -9.78 0.00 -10.42
N VAL A 44 -9.20 -1.05 -9.83
CA VAL A 44 -8.07 -1.74 -10.46
C VAL A 44 -8.44 -2.48 -11.76
N ASN A 45 -9.73 -2.68 -12.02
CA ASN A 45 -10.25 -3.35 -13.21
C ASN A 45 -11.00 -2.38 -14.16
N LYS A 46 -10.92 -1.07 -13.96
CA LYS A 46 -11.70 -0.09 -14.72
C LYS A 46 -11.50 -0.19 -16.24
N ASN A 47 -10.28 -0.53 -16.67
CA ASN A 47 -9.91 -0.69 -18.08
C ASN A 47 -9.51 -2.15 -18.40
N ILE A 48 -10.16 -3.12 -17.76
CA ILE A 48 -9.75 -4.52 -17.87
C ILE A 48 -9.83 -5.06 -19.30
N ASP A 49 -10.82 -4.62 -20.08
CA ASP A 49 -11.03 -5.09 -21.45
C ASP A 49 -9.88 -4.67 -22.39
N ASP A 50 -9.19 -3.55 -22.09
CA ASP A 50 -8.01 -3.10 -22.84
C ASP A 50 -6.72 -3.84 -22.41
N ILE A 51 -6.75 -4.53 -21.27
CA ILE A 51 -5.60 -5.18 -20.65
C ILE A 51 -5.61 -6.70 -20.90
N ILE A 52 -6.79 -7.32 -21.02
CA ILE A 52 -6.89 -8.76 -21.32
C ILE A 52 -6.23 -9.06 -22.67
N GLY A 53 -5.42 -10.12 -22.71
CA GLY A 53 -4.66 -10.53 -23.89
C GLY A 53 -3.32 -9.80 -24.07
N THR A 54 -3.02 -8.82 -23.22
CA THR A 54 -1.70 -8.13 -23.22
C THR A 54 -0.69 -8.85 -22.33
N GLU A 55 0.59 -8.54 -22.53
CA GLU A 55 1.68 -9.06 -21.70
C GLU A 55 1.53 -8.62 -20.23
N ASP A 56 1.80 -9.55 -19.31
CA ASP A 56 1.82 -9.28 -17.88
C ASP A 56 2.98 -8.32 -17.54
N PHE A 57 2.62 -7.10 -17.18
CA PHE A 57 3.56 -6.03 -16.85
C PHE A 57 4.49 -6.36 -15.68
N ALA A 58 4.13 -7.30 -14.80
CA ALA A 58 4.96 -7.73 -13.68
C ALA A 58 5.77 -8.99 -14.00
N LEU A 59 5.22 -9.90 -14.81
CA LEU A 59 5.83 -11.19 -15.14
C LEU A 59 6.04 -11.33 -16.67
N PRO A 60 7.21 -10.92 -17.20
CA PRO A 60 7.52 -10.98 -18.62
C PRO A 60 7.28 -12.36 -19.23
N GLY A 61 6.74 -12.39 -20.45
CA GLY A 61 6.38 -13.63 -21.16
C GLY A 61 5.08 -14.30 -20.71
N LYS A 62 4.37 -13.76 -19.70
CA LYS A 62 3.00 -14.18 -19.37
C LYS A 62 1.97 -13.23 -19.98
N ILE A 63 0.71 -13.66 -20.05
CA ILE A 63 -0.41 -12.89 -20.58
C ILE A 63 -1.45 -12.68 -19.48
N ILE A 64 -2.09 -11.51 -19.47
CA ILE A 64 -3.21 -11.23 -18.57
C ILE A 64 -4.48 -11.82 -19.20
N GLU A 65 -4.97 -12.91 -18.63
CA GLU A 65 -6.14 -13.64 -19.17
C GLU A 65 -7.47 -13.28 -18.51
N LYS A 66 -7.41 -12.68 -17.31
CA LYS A 66 -8.57 -12.45 -16.45
C LYS A 66 -8.45 -11.11 -15.72
N LYS A 67 -9.50 -10.77 -14.98
CA LYS A 67 -9.53 -9.63 -14.05
C LYS A 67 -8.32 -9.63 -13.13
N LEU A 68 -7.80 -8.43 -12.86
CA LEU A 68 -6.72 -8.19 -11.93
C LEU A 68 -7.21 -8.33 -10.49
N HIS A 69 -6.32 -8.80 -9.62
CA HIS A 69 -6.49 -8.79 -8.18
C HIS A 69 -5.93 -7.49 -7.62
N ALA A 70 -6.69 -6.80 -6.78
CA ALA A 70 -6.19 -5.66 -6.04
C ALA A 70 -5.19 -6.11 -4.97
N ASP A 71 -3.92 -5.74 -5.15
CA ASP A 71 -2.86 -5.97 -4.18
C ASP A 71 -2.50 -4.66 -3.46
N HIS A 72 -2.25 -4.77 -2.16
CA HIS A 72 -1.75 -3.64 -1.35
C HIS A 72 -0.30 -3.35 -1.70
N ILE A 73 -0.01 -2.11 -2.10
CA ILE A 73 1.35 -1.66 -2.38
C ILE A 73 2.16 -1.62 -1.08
N VAL A 74 1.70 -0.84 -0.11
CA VAL A 74 2.09 -0.97 1.31
C VAL A 74 1.13 -1.97 1.95
N SER A 75 1.66 -3.14 2.32
CA SER A 75 0.84 -4.22 2.86
C SER A 75 0.02 -3.80 4.08
N LEU A 76 -1.17 -4.39 4.24
CA LEU A 76 -2.00 -4.19 5.44
C LEU A 76 -1.25 -4.51 6.74
N GLU A 77 -0.31 -5.46 6.71
CA GLU A 77 0.54 -5.81 7.85
C GLU A 77 1.46 -4.65 8.25
N LYS A 78 2.08 -3.97 7.27
CA LYS A 78 2.92 -2.79 7.52
C LYS A 78 2.06 -1.64 8.06
N ILE A 79 0.88 -1.41 7.47
CA ILE A 79 -0.05 -0.38 7.93
C ILE A 79 -0.44 -0.60 9.40
N ALA A 80 -0.77 -1.84 9.77
CA ALA A 80 -1.16 -2.18 11.14
C ALA A 80 -0.04 -1.97 12.20
N ARG A 81 1.20 -1.78 11.75
CA ARG A 81 2.40 -1.53 12.57
C ARG A 81 2.80 -0.06 12.60
N LEU A 82 2.09 0.82 11.89
CA LEU A 82 2.36 2.25 11.92
C LEU A 82 2.07 2.80 13.31
N GLU A 83 2.98 3.61 13.82
CA GLU A 83 2.80 4.33 15.07
C GLU A 83 1.56 5.23 14.98
N GLY A 84 0.62 5.06 15.91
CA GLY A 84 -0.63 5.81 15.97
C GLY A 84 -1.77 5.18 15.17
N PHE A 85 -1.57 4.08 14.46
CA PHE A 85 -2.66 3.39 13.77
C PHE A 85 -3.64 2.75 14.77
N GLU A 86 -3.13 2.33 15.93
CA GLU A 86 -3.90 1.70 17.00
C GLU A 86 -4.86 2.65 17.72
N THR A 87 -4.57 3.96 17.69
CA THR A 87 -5.40 4.99 18.34
C THR A 87 -6.53 5.50 17.45
N LEU A 88 -6.56 5.06 16.18
CA LEU A 88 -7.62 5.39 15.25
C LEU A 88 -8.92 4.63 15.55
N THR A 89 -10.04 5.24 15.23
CA THR A 89 -11.32 4.52 15.20
C THR A 89 -11.28 3.43 14.13
N TYR A 90 -12.10 2.38 14.29
CA TYR A 90 -12.18 1.31 13.30
C TYR A 90 -12.54 1.84 11.89
N GLN A 91 -13.35 2.90 11.76
CA GLN A 91 -13.67 3.47 10.45
C GLN A 91 -12.46 4.16 9.81
N GLN A 92 -11.69 4.92 10.58
CA GLN A 92 -10.45 5.54 10.10
C GLN A 92 -9.41 4.48 9.70
N GLN A 93 -9.26 3.42 10.48
CA GLN A 93 -8.40 2.28 10.13
C GLN A 93 -8.85 1.62 8.82
N LYS A 94 -10.16 1.42 8.65
CA LYS A 94 -10.74 0.84 7.43
C LYS A 94 -10.56 1.75 6.22
N GLU A 95 -10.62 3.07 6.40
CA GLU A 95 -10.39 4.07 5.36
C GLU A 95 -8.94 4.01 4.88
N ILE A 96 -7.97 4.05 5.80
CA ILE A 96 -6.55 3.87 5.46
C ILE A 96 -6.29 2.51 4.79
N ALA A 97 -6.88 1.43 5.31
CA ALA A 97 -6.75 0.10 4.73
C ALA A 97 -7.35 -0.01 3.32
N ASN A 98 -8.19 0.94 2.91
CA ASN A 98 -8.82 1.06 1.58
C ASN A 98 -8.42 2.34 0.85
N PHE A 99 -7.28 2.95 1.20
CA PHE A 99 -6.73 4.09 0.47
C PHE A 99 -6.45 3.69 -0.98
N VAL A 100 -7.13 4.33 -1.94
CA VAL A 100 -7.26 3.83 -3.33
C VAL A 100 -5.89 3.75 -4.01
N GLU A 101 -5.07 4.75 -3.76
CA GLU A 101 -3.73 4.95 -4.29
C GLU A 101 -2.74 3.89 -3.77
N ASN A 102 -3.08 3.19 -2.68
CA ASN A 102 -2.30 2.10 -2.12
C ASN A 102 -2.60 0.74 -2.78
N PHE A 103 -3.31 0.70 -3.90
CA PHE A 103 -3.57 -0.55 -4.62
C PHE A 103 -2.99 -0.56 -6.02
N LYS A 104 -2.47 -1.73 -6.39
CA LYS A 104 -2.11 -2.06 -7.76
C LYS A 104 -2.86 -3.32 -8.17
N GLY A 105 -3.54 -3.27 -9.31
CA GLY A 105 -4.05 -4.49 -9.95
C GLY A 105 -2.87 -5.34 -10.43
N LEU A 106 -2.84 -6.61 -10.04
CA LEU A 106 -1.88 -7.62 -10.48
C LEU A 106 -2.63 -8.81 -11.10
N SER A 107 -2.01 -9.51 -12.05
CA SER A 107 -2.55 -10.80 -12.51
C SER A 107 -2.62 -11.80 -11.34
N GLU A 108 -3.41 -12.86 -11.48
CA GLU A 108 -3.50 -13.91 -10.45
C GLU A 108 -2.11 -14.53 -10.14
N ALA A 109 -1.30 -14.79 -11.17
CA ALA A 109 0.04 -15.33 -11.04
C ALA A 109 0.98 -14.34 -10.33
N ALA A 110 0.97 -13.08 -10.73
CA ALA A 110 1.76 -12.01 -10.12
C ALA A 110 1.39 -11.81 -8.64
N ASN A 111 0.10 -11.67 -8.35
CA ASN A 111 -0.43 -11.47 -7.01
C ASN A 111 -0.06 -12.63 -6.08
N THR A 112 -0.25 -13.86 -6.54
CA THR A 112 0.10 -15.07 -5.77
C THR A 112 1.62 -15.18 -5.56
N SER A 113 2.41 -14.84 -6.58
CA SER A 113 3.87 -14.87 -6.48
C SER A 113 4.42 -13.86 -5.48
N LYS A 114 3.88 -12.63 -5.49
CA LYS A 114 4.27 -11.57 -4.56
C LYS A 114 3.89 -11.98 -3.14
N GLY A 115 2.61 -12.28 -2.91
CA GLY A 115 2.06 -12.51 -1.58
C GLY A 115 2.30 -11.30 -0.67
N SER A 116 2.76 -11.54 0.55
CA SER A 116 3.05 -10.49 1.54
C SER A 116 4.40 -9.78 1.36
N LYS A 117 5.20 -10.15 0.35
CA LYS A 117 6.51 -9.54 0.12
C LYS A 117 6.38 -8.08 -0.28
N SER A 118 7.35 -7.26 0.12
CA SER A 118 7.56 -5.93 -0.47
C SER A 118 7.93 -6.06 -1.95
N PHE A 119 7.82 -4.99 -2.72
CA PHE A 119 8.32 -5.00 -4.10
C PHE A 119 9.85 -5.13 -4.15
N ALA A 120 10.56 -4.68 -3.10
CA ALA A 120 11.99 -4.90 -2.96
C ALA A 120 12.35 -6.37 -2.74
N ASP A 121 11.52 -7.14 -2.04
CA ASP A 121 11.80 -8.56 -1.77
C ASP A 121 11.27 -9.48 -2.89
N TRP A 122 10.26 -9.04 -3.63
CA TRP A 122 9.69 -9.81 -4.73
C TRP A 122 10.46 -9.57 -6.03
N ASN A 123 11.48 -10.40 -6.26
CA ASN A 123 12.35 -10.33 -7.45
C ASN A 123 12.11 -11.45 -8.48
N ILE A 124 11.47 -12.56 -8.09
CA ILE A 124 11.27 -13.73 -8.95
C ILE A 124 9.94 -14.43 -8.67
N TYR A 125 9.27 -14.85 -9.74
CA TYR A 125 8.21 -15.83 -9.71
C TYR A 125 8.81 -17.24 -9.76
N LYS A 126 8.99 -17.80 -8.56
CA LYS A 126 9.74 -19.05 -8.34
C LYS A 126 9.20 -20.25 -9.13
N LYS A 127 7.89 -20.36 -9.32
CA LYS A 127 7.26 -21.54 -9.95
C LYS A 127 7.72 -21.73 -11.40
N GLU A 128 7.97 -20.64 -12.12
CA GLU A 128 8.35 -20.66 -13.54
C GLU A 128 9.73 -20.03 -13.79
N ASN A 129 10.46 -19.69 -12.71
CA ASN A 129 11.78 -19.05 -12.78
C ASN A 129 11.79 -17.74 -13.61
N ILE A 130 10.72 -16.96 -13.52
CA ILE A 130 10.56 -15.68 -14.25
C ILE A 130 10.98 -14.54 -13.33
N LEU A 131 11.97 -13.74 -13.73
CA LEU A 131 12.32 -12.51 -13.02
C LEU A 131 11.17 -11.50 -13.13
N VAL A 132 10.84 -10.85 -12.02
CA VAL A 132 9.87 -9.75 -12.04
C VAL A 132 10.44 -8.64 -12.92
N ASN A 133 9.59 -8.04 -13.78
CA ASN A 133 10.01 -6.98 -14.68
C ASN A 133 10.75 -5.88 -13.89
N PRO A 134 12.03 -5.59 -14.21
CA PRO A 134 12.86 -4.71 -13.38
C PRO A 134 12.37 -3.26 -13.39
N VAL A 135 11.88 -2.77 -14.53
CA VAL A 135 11.35 -1.39 -14.68
C VAL A 135 10.07 -1.23 -13.86
N PHE A 136 9.17 -2.21 -13.97
CA PHE A 136 7.96 -2.25 -13.14
C PHE A 136 8.31 -2.29 -11.65
N ARG A 137 9.22 -3.18 -11.26
CA ARG A 137 9.63 -3.37 -9.87
C ARG A 137 10.26 -2.11 -9.27
N GLU A 138 11.17 -1.45 -9.99
CA GLU A 138 11.79 -0.20 -9.54
C GLU A 138 10.75 0.90 -9.29
N LYS A 139 9.82 1.09 -10.24
CA LYS A 139 8.71 2.03 -10.09
C LYS A 139 7.87 1.71 -8.85
N MET A 140 7.57 0.43 -8.62
CA MET A 140 6.76 0.03 -7.48
C MET A 140 7.50 0.17 -6.14
N ILE A 141 8.82 -0.02 -6.08
CA ILE A 141 9.63 0.23 -4.88
C ILE A 141 9.58 1.72 -4.49
N LEU A 142 9.71 2.62 -5.48
CA LEU A 142 9.59 4.06 -5.25
C LEU A 142 8.19 4.42 -4.77
N LYS A 143 7.16 3.89 -5.45
CA LYS A 143 5.76 4.14 -5.08
C LYS A 143 5.42 3.60 -3.69
N GLU A 144 5.95 2.43 -3.30
CA GLU A 144 5.78 1.88 -1.96
C GLU A 144 6.31 2.89 -0.92
N LYS A 145 7.54 3.39 -1.07
CA LYS A 145 8.13 4.38 -0.16
C LYS A 145 7.34 5.68 -0.07
N GLU A 146 6.83 6.20 -1.19
CA GLU A 146 5.99 7.39 -1.22
C GLU A 146 4.69 7.18 -0.42
N LEU A 147 4.04 6.03 -0.65
CA LEU A 147 2.79 5.69 0.03
C LEU A 147 2.99 5.42 1.52
N GLU A 148 4.13 4.87 1.94
CA GLU A 148 4.45 4.74 3.37
C GLU A 148 4.38 6.10 4.08
N ILE A 149 4.99 7.12 3.48
CA ILE A 149 4.97 8.50 4.01
C ILE A 149 3.56 9.08 4.00
N GLU A 150 2.82 8.88 2.92
CA GLU A 150 1.45 9.38 2.77
C GLU A 150 0.49 8.76 3.79
N ILE A 151 0.56 7.44 3.98
CA ILE A 151 -0.28 6.71 4.94
C ILE A 151 0.06 7.11 6.38
N GLN A 152 1.35 7.34 6.71
CA GLN A 152 1.72 7.88 8.00
C GLN A 152 1.13 9.28 8.22
N LYS A 153 1.17 10.16 7.22
CA LYS A 153 0.54 11.50 7.31
C LYS A 153 -0.96 11.42 7.53
N MET A 154 -1.66 10.52 6.83
CA MET A 154 -3.11 10.28 7.05
C MET A 154 -3.38 9.82 8.49
N THR A 155 -2.56 8.90 9.00
CA THR A 155 -2.64 8.39 10.39
C THR A 155 -2.42 9.53 11.40
N ASP A 156 -1.40 10.35 11.18
CA ASP A 156 -1.07 11.49 12.05
C ASP A 156 -2.18 12.55 12.04
N GLU A 157 -2.79 12.80 10.88
CA GLU A 157 -3.91 13.75 10.74
C GLU A 157 -5.16 13.26 11.47
N PHE A 158 -5.55 12.00 11.29
CA PHE A 158 -6.69 11.47 12.05
C PHE A 158 -6.46 11.52 13.56
N ASN A 159 -5.25 11.22 14.03
CA ASN A 159 -4.92 11.35 15.44
C ASN A 159 -4.93 12.79 15.94
N ARG A 160 -4.58 13.76 15.09
CA ARG A 160 -4.71 15.19 15.42
C ARG A 160 -6.17 15.59 15.55
N ILE A 161 -7.04 15.11 14.66
CA ILE A 161 -8.49 15.34 14.70
C ILE A 161 -9.08 14.74 15.97
N ASN A 162 -8.79 13.47 16.26
CA ASN A 162 -9.29 12.76 17.44
C ASN A 162 -8.87 13.39 18.79
N LYS A 163 -7.80 14.22 18.82
CA LYS A 163 -7.35 14.93 20.04
C LYS A 163 -7.98 16.32 20.21
N LYS A 164 -8.57 16.86 19.15
CA LYS A 164 -9.24 18.18 19.18
C LYS A 164 -10.72 18.07 19.52
N GLU A 165 -11.28 16.86 19.40
CA GLU A 165 -12.59 16.45 19.91
C GLU A 165 -12.48 16.02 21.37
#